data_AF-A0ABD6EPM1-F1
#
_entry.id   AF-A0ABD6EPM1-F1
#
_cell.length_a   1.000
_cell.length_b   1.000
_cell.length_c   1.000
_cell.angle_alpha   90.00
_cell.angle_beta   90.00
_cell.angle_gamma   90.00
#
_symmetry.space_group_name_H-M   'P 1'
#
loop_
_entity.id
_entity.type
_entity.pdbx_description
1 polymer ?
#
loop_
_entity_poly.entity_id
_entity_poly.type
_entity_poly.pdbx_seq_one_letter_code
_entity_poly.pdbx_strand_id
1 'polypeptide(L)'
;MPIYRDKIIPLASIATPNIFELSELSGRKITCEKDCLEAIKVIHEMGVPTVVVTSGLETPTVKYCFGSSITDESINPVQYRFEIPSLPGVFVGTGDVFTSLLIVWLDKLNGDLRKAIEKVIGSLQGLLKRTIAHYHKTNPNSTSPATTIDLELQLVQSRYFLLNPHVSIVSKAL
;
A
#
# COMPACT_ATOMS: atom_id res chain seq x y z
N MET A 1 -5.53 -9.40 17.61
CA MET A 1 -4.84 -8.15 18.05
C MET A 1 -5.76 -7.22 18.87
N PRO A 2 -6.02 -7.48 20.16
CA PRO A 2 -7.00 -6.71 20.94
C PRO A 2 -6.63 -5.24 21.15
N ILE A 3 -5.37 -4.95 21.50
CA ILE A 3 -4.97 -3.56 21.79
C ILE A 3 -5.06 -2.65 20.56
N TYR A 4 -4.65 -3.14 19.39
CA TYR A 4 -4.75 -2.37 18.15
C TYR A 4 -6.20 -2.10 17.78
N ARG A 5 -7.03 -3.15 17.74
CA ARG A 5 -8.44 -3.05 17.37
C ARG A 5 -9.24 -2.19 18.36
N ASP A 6 -9.05 -2.39 19.66
CA ASP A 6 -9.95 -1.85 20.68
C ASP A 6 -9.47 -0.50 21.24
N LYS A 7 -8.19 -0.13 21.05
CA LYS A 7 -7.60 1.10 21.62
C LYS A 7 -6.93 2.00 20.60
N ILE A 8 -6.28 1.45 19.57
CA ILE A 8 -5.46 2.25 18.62
C ILE A 8 -6.26 2.66 17.38
N ILE A 9 -6.92 1.70 16.73
CA ILE A 9 -7.70 1.95 15.51
C ILE A 9 -8.77 3.04 15.71
N PRO A 10 -9.53 3.08 16.83
CA PRO A 10 -10.52 4.14 17.03
C PRO A 10 -9.94 5.56 17.16
N LEU A 11 -8.62 5.68 17.34
CA LEU A 11 -7.92 6.97 17.44
C LEU A 11 -7.22 7.35 16.13
N ALA A 12 -7.20 6.46 15.13
CA ALA A 12 -6.46 6.66 13.90
C ALA A 12 -7.24 7.50 12.89
N SER A 13 -6.60 8.55 12.35
CA SER A 13 -7.14 9.29 11.20
C SER A 13 -6.93 8.53 9.88
N ILE A 14 -5.86 7.75 9.80
CA ILE A 14 -5.53 6.94 8.62
C ILE A 14 -5.06 5.57 9.10
N ALA A 15 -5.62 4.50 8.54
CA ALA A 15 -5.14 3.13 8.74
C ALA A 15 -4.58 2.57 7.43
N THR A 16 -3.40 1.96 7.48
CA THR A 16 -2.73 1.39 6.29
C THR A 16 -2.48 -0.12 6.40
N PRO A 17 -3.48 -0.95 6.74
CA PRO A 17 -3.26 -2.37 6.93
C PRO A 17 -2.90 -3.08 5.62
N ASN A 18 -2.19 -4.20 5.68
CA ASN A 18 -2.25 -5.21 4.61
C ASN A 18 -3.50 -6.10 4.76
N ILE A 19 -3.75 -7.03 3.83
CA ILE A 19 -4.97 -7.87 3.86
C ILE A 19 -5.05 -8.77 5.10
N PHE A 20 -3.91 -9.23 5.60
CA PHE A 20 -3.84 -10.08 6.79
C PHE A 20 -4.19 -9.27 8.04
N GLU A 21 -3.59 -8.09 8.19
CA GLU A 21 -3.90 -7.15 9.28
C GLU A 21 -5.34 -6.69 9.23
N LEU A 22 -5.87 -6.39 8.03
CA LEU A 22 -7.27 -6.02 7.85
C LEU A 22 -8.20 -7.15 8.30
N SER A 23 -7.89 -8.39 7.93
CA SER A 23 -8.65 -9.58 8.33
C SER A 23 -8.69 -9.73 9.85
N GLU A 24 -7.55 -9.55 10.51
CA GLU A 24 -7.41 -9.62 11.97
C GLU A 24 -8.14 -8.50 12.70
N LEU A 25 -8.07 -7.27 12.17
CA LEU A 25 -8.71 -6.10 12.76
C LEU A 25 -10.22 -6.13 12.60
N SER A 26 -10.70 -6.50 11.40
CA SER A 26 -12.14 -6.57 11.10
C SER A 26 -12.81 -7.85 11.59
N GLY A 27 -12.03 -8.88 11.95
CA GLY A 27 -12.54 -10.21 12.29
C GLY A 27 -13.21 -10.93 11.11
N ARG A 28 -12.85 -10.57 9.87
CA ARG A 28 -13.47 -11.12 8.65
C ARG A 28 -12.43 -11.82 7.81
N LYS A 29 -12.79 -12.96 7.23
CA LYS A 29 -11.97 -13.61 6.20
C LYS A 29 -12.12 -12.86 4.88
N ILE A 30 -11.00 -12.59 4.21
CA ILE A 30 -10.98 -11.81 2.97
C ILE A 30 -10.42 -12.68 1.85
N THR A 31 -11.24 -12.96 0.85
CA THR A 31 -10.86 -13.80 -0.31
C THR A 31 -11.12 -13.15 -1.66
N CYS A 32 -11.91 -12.08 -1.69
CA CYS A 32 -12.22 -11.32 -2.90
C CYS A 32 -12.36 -9.83 -2.61
N GLU A 33 -12.48 -9.03 -3.68
CA GLU A 33 -12.66 -7.57 -3.61
C GLU A 33 -13.85 -7.19 -2.72
N LYS A 34 -14.99 -7.88 -2.85
CA LYS A 34 -16.17 -7.62 -2.03
C LYS A 34 -15.89 -7.79 -0.54
N ASP A 35 -15.22 -8.87 -0.15
CA ASP A 35 -14.87 -9.12 1.26
C ASP A 35 -13.93 -8.02 1.80
N CYS A 36 -13.02 -7.54 0.96
CA CYS A 36 -12.10 -6.45 1.31
C CYS A 36 -12.86 -5.16 1.60
N LEU A 37 -13.82 -4.77 0.75
CA LEU A 37 -14.64 -3.57 0.94
C LEU A 37 -15.51 -3.67 2.21
N GLU A 38 -16.09 -4.84 2.49
CA GLU A 38 -16.84 -5.09 3.72
C GLU A 38 -15.95 -5.02 4.97
N ALA A 39 -14.70 -5.51 4.88
CA ALA A 39 -13.74 -5.39 5.98
C ALA A 39 -13.28 -3.94 6.20
N ILE A 40 -13.05 -3.18 5.12
CA ILE A 40 -12.78 -1.73 5.19
C ILE A 40 -13.93 -0.99 5.87
N LYS A 41 -15.18 -1.34 5.55
CA LYS A 41 -16.36 -0.75 6.18
C LYS A 41 -16.35 -0.93 7.70
N VAL A 42 -15.96 -2.11 8.20
CA VAL A 42 -15.81 -2.34 9.64
C VAL A 42 -14.78 -1.39 10.26
N ILE A 43 -13.66 -1.12 9.57
CA ILE A 43 -12.65 -0.18 10.06
C ILE A 43 -13.17 1.27 10.06
N HIS A 44 -13.98 1.64 9.07
CA HIS A 44 -14.69 2.92 9.09
C HIS A 44 -15.70 3.02 10.25
N GLU A 45 -16.45 1.96 10.53
CA GLU A 45 -17.38 1.88 11.67
C GLU A 45 -16.65 1.98 13.03
N MET A 46 -15.36 1.64 13.08
CA MET A 46 -14.49 1.86 14.25
C MET A 46 -14.03 3.32 14.40
N GLY A 47 -14.33 4.20 13.43
CA GLY A 47 -14.04 5.64 13.50
C GLY A 47 -12.91 6.12 12.59
N VAL A 48 -12.29 5.26 11.78
CA VAL A 48 -11.19 5.66 10.90
C VAL A 48 -11.76 6.25 9.60
N PRO A 49 -11.52 7.54 9.27
CA PRO A 49 -12.09 8.14 8.07
C PRO A 49 -11.38 7.69 6.78
N THR A 50 -10.07 7.41 6.83
CA THR A 50 -9.29 6.98 5.66
C THR A 50 -8.62 5.63 5.89
N VAL A 51 -8.88 4.66 5.01
CA VAL A 51 -8.30 3.32 5.07
C VAL A 51 -7.62 3.01 3.74
N VAL A 52 -6.36 2.59 3.78
CA VAL A 52 -5.61 2.15 2.60
C VAL A 52 -5.09 0.74 2.82
N VAL A 53 -5.69 -0.22 2.13
CA VAL A 53 -5.23 -1.61 2.14
C VAL A 53 -4.04 -1.73 1.21
N THR A 54 -2.85 -1.82 1.78
CA THR A 54 -1.58 -1.62 1.06
C THR A 54 -1.29 -2.73 0.06
N SER A 55 -1.64 -3.98 0.41
CA SER A 55 -1.57 -5.13 -0.49
C SER A 55 -2.26 -6.37 0.08
N GLY A 56 -2.57 -7.33 -0.79
CA GLY A 56 -2.71 -8.74 -0.40
C GLY A 56 -3.69 -9.58 -1.22
N LEU A 57 -4.69 -8.98 -1.88
CA LEU A 57 -5.37 -9.65 -2.98
C LEU A 57 -4.49 -9.53 -4.22
N GLU A 58 -4.21 -10.65 -4.89
CA GLU A 58 -3.27 -10.66 -6.01
C GLU A 58 -3.61 -11.73 -7.06
N THR A 59 -3.11 -11.49 -8.26
CA THR A 59 -2.95 -12.45 -9.33
C THR A 59 -1.45 -12.71 -9.52
N PRO A 60 -1.04 -13.67 -10.38
CA PRO A 60 0.39 -13.89 -10.65
C PRO A 60 1.16 -12.65 -11.12
N THR A 61 0.48 -11.66 -11.70
CA THR A 61 1.12 -10.47 -12.31
C THR A 61 0.77 -9.16 -11.63
N VAL A 62 -0.27 -9.11 -10.80
CA VAL A 62 -0.79 -7.87 -10.21
C VAL A 62 -1.16 -8.08 -8.75
N LYS A 63 -0.72 -7.17 -7.89
CA LYS A 63 -1.24 -7.00 -6.53
C LYS A 63 -2.25 -5.87 -6.50
N TYR A 64 -3.32 -6.02 -5.75
CA TYR A 64 -4.33 -4.99 -5.59
C TYR A 64 -4.10 -4.20 -4.29
N CYS A 65 -4.22 -2.88 -4.42
CA CYS A 65 -4.33 -1.95 -3.31
C CYS A 65 -5.71 -1.31 -3.34
N PHE A 66 -6.28 -1.04 -2.17
CA PHE A 66 -7.59 -0.43 -2.03
C PHE A 66 -7.46 0.84 -1.21
N GLY A 67 -8.10 1.92 -1.64
CA GLY A 67 -8.22 3.16 -0.88
C GLY A 67 -9.69 3.47 -0.64
N SER A 68 -10.03 3.85 0.58
CA SER A 68 -11.39 4.23 0.96
C SER A 68 -11.35 5.44 1.88
N SER A 69 -12.14 6.46 1.57
CA SER A 69 -12.26 7.66 2.40
C SER A 69 -13.71 8.03 2.63
N ILE A 70 -14.06 8.32 3.87
CA ILE A 70 -15.29 9.02 4.24
C ILE A 70 -14.94 10.49 4.43
N THR A 71 -15.80 11.37 3.91
CA THR A 71 -15.73 12.81 4.14
C THR A 71 -17.02 13.23 4.84
N ASP A 72 -16.98 14.30 5.63
CA ASP A 72 -18.14 14.77 6.42
C ASP A 72 -19.37 15.07 5.55
N GLU A 73 -19.17 15.31 4.25
CA GLU A 73 -20.20 15.64 3.27
C GLU A 73 -20.88 14.41 2.65
N SER A 74 -20.34 13.20 2.82
CA SER A 74 -20.85 11.98 2.15
C SER A 74 -21.17 10.85 3.12
N ILE A 75 -22.41 10.35 3.04
CA ILE A 75 -22.87 9.16 3.77
C ILE A 75 -22.11 7.91 3.29
N ASN A 76 -21.70 7.86 2.02
CA ASN A 76 -21.02 6.72 1.43
C ASN A 76 -19.51 7.00 1.24
N PRO A 77 -18.64 6.02 1.55
CA PRO A 77 -17.21 6.16 1.30
C PRO A 77 -16.92 6.26 -0.21
N VAL A 78 -15.93 7.07 -0.56
CA VAL A 78 -15.34 7.05 -1.91
C VAL A 78 -14.26 5.98 -1.94
N GLN A 79 -14.38 5.04 -2.87
CA GLN A 79 -13.53 3.85 -2.92
C GLN A 79 -12.81 3.70 -4.25
N TYR A 80 -11.55 3.25 -4.19
CA TYR A 80 -10.69 3.04 -5.35
C TYR A 80 -9.94 1.72 -5.22
N ARG A 81 -9.77 1.02 -6.35
CA ARG A 81 -8.80 -0.06 -6.51
C ARG A 81 -7.65 0.40 -7.39
N PHE A 82 -6.45 -0.04 -7.03
CA PHE A 82 -5.20 0.19 -7.77
C PHE A 82 -4.56 -1.14 -8.15
N GLU A 83 -3.98 -1.17 -9.34
CA GLU A 83 -3.23 -2.33 -9.83
C GLU A 83 -1.74 -2.05 -9.69
N ILE A 84 -1.07 -2.85 -8.87
CA ILE A 84 0.37 -2.78 -8.62
C ILE A 84 1.02 -3.94 -9.38
N PRO A 85 1.83 -3.66 -10.42
CA PRO A 85 2.57 -4.72 -11.10
C PRO A 85 3.45 -5.50 -10.11
N SER A 86 3.30 -6.82 -10.09
CA SER A 86 4.13 -7.70 -9.28
C SER A 86 5.58 -7.65 -9.76
N LEU A 87 6.51 -7.51 -8.82
CA LEU A 87 7.94 -7.55 -9.07
C LEU A 87 8.54 -8.80 -8.42
N PRO A 88 9.54 -9.43 -9.05
CA PRO A 88 10.20 -10.60 -8.47
C PRO A 88 10.98 -10.20 -7.22
N GLY A 89 10.93 -11.04 -6.20
CA GLY A 89 11.64 -10.85 -4.93
C GLY A 89 10.70 -10.59 -3.75
N VAL A 90 11.25 -10.79 -2.55
CA VAL A 90 10.58 -10.50 -1.29
C VAL A 90 11.27 -9.30 -0.67
N PHE A 91 10.50 -8.24 -0.46
CA PHE A 91 11.00 -6.96 0.05
C PHE A 91 10.43 -6.69 1.44
N VAL A 92 11.28 -6.24 2.36
CA VAL A 92 10.90 -5.82 3.70
C VAL A 92 10.94 -4.28 3.77
N GLY A 93 10.11 -3.68 4.63
CA GLY A 93 10.04 -2.23 4.81
C GLY A 93 9.23 -1.46 3.74
N THR A 94 8.59 -2.15 2.79
CA THR A 94 7.75 -1.50 1.77
C THR A 94 6.52 -0.84 2.36
N GLY A 95 5.94 -1.41 3.43
CA GLY A 95 4.83 -0.83 4.18
C GLY A 95 5.22 0.50 4.84
N ASP A 96 6.40 0.56 5.48
CA ASP A 96 6.88 1.79 6.13
C ASP A 96 7.08 2.92 5.13
N VAL A 97 7.67 2.61 3.97
CA VAL A 97 7.85 3.57 2.88
C VAL A 97 6.49 3.98 2.29
N PHE A 98 5.57 3.02 2.12
CA PHE A 98 4.22 3.29 1.63
C PHE A 98 3.52 4.32 2.53
N THR A 99 3.43 4.04 3.82
CA THR A 99 2.73 4.88 4.79
C THR A 99 3.40 6.24 4.94
N SER A 100 4.74 6.29 4.97
CA SER A 100 5.49 7.55 5.03
C SER A 100 5.20 8.46 3.83
N LEU A 101 5.23 7.90 2.62
CA LEU A 101 4.95 8.66 1.40
C LEU A 101 3.47 9.04 1.29
N LEU A 102 2.55 8.18 1.74
CA LEU A 102 1.12 8.45 1.68
C LEU A 102 0.78 9.73 2.44
N ILE A 103 1.30 9.90 3.65
CA ILE A 103 1.08 11.10 4.46
C ILE A 103 1.57 12.36 3.72
N VAL A 104 2.79 12.30 3.15
CA VAL A 104 3.36 13.43 2.41
C VAL A 104 2.53 13.78 1.16
N TRP A 105 2.07 12.79 0.41
CA TRP A 105 1.30 13.04 -0.81
C TRP A 105 -0.13 13.47 -0.54
N LEU A 106 -0.75 12.98 0.55
CA LEU A 106 -2.06 13.48 0.98
C LEU A 106 -1.98 14.97 1.34
N ASP A 107 -0.96 15.37 2.10
CA ASP A 107 -0.73 16.79 2.43
C ASP A 107 -0.50 17.63 1.16
N LYS A 108 0.43 17.23 0.29
CA LYS A 108 0.74 17.96 -0.95
C LYS A 108 -0.41 18.05 -1.95
N LEU A 109 -1.36 17.13 -1.89
CA LEU A 109 -2.47 17.03 -2.84
C LEU A 109 -3.81 17.40 -2.20
N ASN A 110 -3.79 18.11 -1.06
CA ASN A 110 -4.98 18.59 -0.36
C ASN A 110 -6.00 17.48 -0.08
N GLY A 111 -5.52 16.30 0.35
CA GLY A 111 -6.35 15.16 0.68
C GLY A 111 -6.86 14.32 -0.50
N ASP A 112 -6.40 14.55 -1.74
CA ASP A 112 -6.76 13.70 -2.90
C ASP A 112 -6.16 12.29 -2.75
N LEU A 113 -6.94 11.40 -2.12
CA LEU A 113 -6.53 10.04 -1.78
C LEU A 113 -6.12 9.25 -3.02
N ARG A 114 -6.86 9.37 -4.12
CA ARG A 114 -6.60 8.63 -5.35
C ARG A 114 -5.22 8.98 -5.89
N LYS A 115 -4.96 10.27 -6.11
CA LYS A 115 -3.67 10.71 -6.64
C LYS A 115 -2.53 10.45 -5.66
N ALA A 116 -2.78 10.56 -4.35
CA ALA A 116 -1.77 10.26 -3.34
C ALA A 116 -1.32 8.79 -3.44
N ILE A 117 -2.25 7.83 -3.48
CA ILE A 117 -1.92 6.41 -3.62
C ILE A 117 -1.20 6.12 -4.95
N GLU A 118 -1.63 6.72 -6.07
CA GLU A 118 -0.94 6.59 -7.36
C GLU A 118 0.52 7.06 -7.28
N LYS A 119 0.79 8.18 -6.60
CA LYS A 119 2.14 8.71 -6.39
C LYS A 119 2.98 7.81 -5.50
N VAL A 120 2.41 7.24 -4.44
CA VAL A 120 3.08 6.28 -3.54
C VAL A 120 3.47 5.01 -4.30
N ILE A 121 2.51 4.38 -4.97
CA ILE A 121 2.74 3.15 -5.74
C ILE A 121 3.79 3.41 -6.83
N GLY A 122 3.70 4.53 -7.54
CA GLY A 122 4.70 4.88 -8.55
C GLY A 122 6.11 5.07 -8.00
N SER A 123 6.23 5.66 -6.79
CA SER A 123 7.51 5.82 -6.09
C SER A 123 8.11 4.47 -5.69
N LEU A 124 7.28 3.60 -5.10
CA LEU A 124 7.67 2.25 -4.70
C LEU A 124 8.09 1.39 -5.90
N GLN A 125 7.35 1.46 -7.01
CA GLN A 125 7.72 0.75 -8.24
C GLN A 125 9.11 1.17 -8.76
N GLY A 126 9.44 2.46 -8.71
CA GLY A 126 10.78 2.96 -9.06
C GLY A 126 11.86 2.47 -8.09
N LEU A 127 11.61 2.58 -6.78
CA LEU A 127 12.50 2.09 -5.73
C LEU A 127 12.79 0.59 -5.88
N LEU A 128 11.76 -0.24 -5.98
CA LEU A 128 11.89 -1.69 -6.05
C LEU A 128 12.61 -2.15 -7.32
N LYS A 129 12.30 -1.55 -8.48
CA LYS A 129 13.03 -1.81 -9.72
C LYS A 129 14.51 -1.47 -9.60
N ARG A 130 14.85 -0.37 -8.91
CA ARG A 130 16.25 0.00 -8.65
C ARG A 130 16.92 -1.00 -7.71
N THR A 131 16.24 -1.43 -6.65
CA THR A 131 16.76 -2.45 -5.71
C THR A 131 17.08 -3.76 -6.43
N ILE A 132 16.16 -4.26 -7.26
CA ILE A 132 16.37 -5.46 -8.09
C ILE A 132 17.55 -5.27 -9.04
N ALA A 133 17.60 -4.15 -9.76
CA ALA A 133 18.68 -3.85 -10.70
C ALA A 133 20.05 -3.75 -10.00
N HIS A 134 20.09 -3.19 -8.79
CA HIS A 134 21.30 -3.13 -7.98
C HIS A 134 21.78 -4.53 -7.60
N TYR A 135 20.88 -5.39 -7.09
CA TYR A 135 21.20 -6.77 -6.74
C TYR A 135 21.81 -7.54 -7.92
N HIS A 136 21.18 -7.49 -9.10
CA HIS A 136 21.71 -8.19 -10.28
C HIS A 136 23.06 -7.62 -10.75
N LYS A 137 23.29 -6.32 -10.57
CA LYS A 137 24.56 -5.68 -10.92
C LYS A 137 25.68 -6.11 -9.96
N THR A 138 25.41 -6.23 -8.67
CA THR A 138 26.41 -6.63 -7.66
C THR A 138 26.63 -8.13 -7.61
N ASN A 139 25.66 -8.93 -8.09
CA ASN A 139 25.69 -10.39 -8.04
C ASN A 139 25.44 -11.02 -9.43
N PRO A 140 26.28 -10.73 -10.44
CA PRO A 140 26.02 -11.14 -11.84
C PRO A 140 26.05 -12.66 -12.06
N ASN A 141 26.75 -13.40 -11.19
CA ASN A 141 26.89 -14.85 -11.28
C ASN A 141 26.01 -15.61 -10.27
N SER A 142 25.09 -14.92 -9.58
CA SER A 142 24.22 -15.58 -8.60
C SER A 142 23.22 -16.49 -9.30
N THR A 143 23.27 -17.78 -8.95
CA THR A 143 22.32 -18.80 -9.42
C THR A 143 21.21 -19.07 -8.40
N SER A 144 21.34 -18.54 -7.19
CA SER A 144 20.34 -18.66 -6.13
C SER A 144 19.36 -17.49 -6.16
N PRO A 145 18.08 -17.71 -5.79
CA PRO A 145 17.13 -16.62 -5.59
C PRO A 145 17.65 -15.61 -4.56
N ALA A 146 17.41 -14.32 -4.81
CA ALA A 146 17.78 -13.27 -3.88
C ALA A 146 17.06 -13.45 -2.54
N THR A 147 17.78 -13.34 -1.43
CA THR A 147 17.18 -13.31 -0.10
C THR A 147 16.60 -11.93 0.22
N THR A 148 15.89 -11.81 1.33
CA THR A 148 15.38 -10.51 1.81
C THR A 148 16.52 -9.54 2.16
N ILE A 149 17.64 -10.04 2.68
CA ILE A 149 18.83 -9.23 3.01
C ILE A 149 19.48 -8.70 1.73
N ASP A 150 19.52 -9.52 0.69
CA ASP A 150 20.08 -9.12 -0.61
C ASP A 150 19.26 -8.04 -1.31
N LEU A 151 17.97 -7.92 -0.93
CA LEU A 151 17.01 -6.97 -1.49
C LEU A 151 16.70 -5.81 -0.53
N GLU A 152 17.68 -5.40 0.28
CA GLU A 152 17.58 -4.21 1.11
C GLU A 152 17.28 -2.97 0.27
N LEU A 153 16.29 -2.18 0.70
CA LEU A 153 15.74 -1.09 -0.11
C LEU A 153 16.79 0.00 -0.39
N GLN A 154 17.02 0.28 -1.66
CA GLN A 154 17.95 1.32 -2.14
C GLN A 154 17.35 2.74 -1.98
N LEU A 155 16.97 3.13 -0.76
CA LEU A 155 16.22 4.36 -0.47
C LEU A 155 16.98 5.63 -0.88
N VAL A 156 18.23 5.77 -0.42
CA VAL A 156 19.07 6.95 -0.70
C VAL A 156 19.30 7.11 -2.19
N GLN A 157 19.63 6.01 -2.86
CA GLN A 157 19.93 5.96 -4.28
C GLN A 157 18.67 6.16 -5.14
N SER A 158 17.49 5.91 -4.57
CA SER A 158 16.18 6.08 -5.24
C SER A 158 15.50 7.41 -4.95
N ARG A 159 16.19 8.37 -4.32
CA ARG A 159 15.62 9.70 -3.98
C ARG A 159 14.84 10.35 -5.12
N TYR A 160 15.31 10.22 -6.36
CA TYR A 160 14.61 10.73 -7.54
C TYR A 160 13.19 10.15 -7.68
N PHE A 161 13.02 8.83 -7.55
CA PHE A 161 11.72 8.16 -7.66
C PHE A 161 10.77 8.53 -6.53
N LEU A 162 11.31 8.77 -5.32
CA LEU A 162 10.52 9.17 -4.15
C LEU A 162 9.96 10.59 -4.29
N LEU A 163 10.72 11.50 -4.94
CA LEU A 163 10.32 12.89 -5.14
C LEU A 163 9.47 13.07 -6.41
N ASN A 164 9.76 12.30 -7.46
CA ASN A 164 9.14 12.41 -8.77
C ASN A 164 8.67 11.03 -9.27
N PRO A 165 7.53 10.52 -8.76
CA PRO A 165 6.92 9.30 -9.28
C PRO A 165 6.34 9.53 -10.68
N HIS A 166 6.90 8.83 -11.68
CA HIS A 166 6.52 8.91 -13.09
C HIS A 166 5.78 7.66 -13.61
N VAL A 167 5.69 6.60 -12.80
CA VAL A 167 4.99 5.38 -13.21
C VAL A 167 3.49 5.63 -13.16
N SER A 168 2.82 5.50 -14.30
CA SER A 168 1.37 5.56 -14.37
C SER A 168 0.77 4.30 -13.73
N ILE A 169 -0.16 4.49 -12.81
CA ILE A 169 -0.83 3.41 -12.08
C ILE A 169 -2.28 3.33 -12.55
N VAL A 170 -2.75 2.12 -12.84
CA VAL A 170 -4.15 1.89 -13.20
C VAL A 170 -4.98 1.95 -11.92
N SER A 171 -5.95 2.86 -11.90
CA SER A 171 -6.88 3.05 -10.79
C SER A 171 -8.33 3.02 -11.29
N LYS A 172 -9.21 2.37 -10.52
CA LYS A 172 -10.64 2.22 -10.82
C LYS A 172 -11.45 2.67 -9.61
N ALA A 173 -12.45 3.53 -9.81
CA ALA A 173 -13.45 3.85 -8.79
C ALA A 173 -14.40 2.64 -8.61
N LEU A 174 -14.72 2.31 -7.37
CA LEU A 174 -15.55 1.15 -6.98
C LEU A 174 -16.94 1.57 -6.54
#